data_AF-A0A932XQC0-F1
#
_entry.id   AF-A0A932XQC0-F1
#
_cell.length_a   1.000
_cell.length_b   1.000
_cell.length_c   1.000
_cell.angle_alpha   90.00
_cell.angle_beta   90.00
_cell.angle_gamma   90.00
#
_symmetry.space_group_name_H-M   'P 1'
#
loop_
_entity.id
_entity.type
_entity.pdbx_description
1 polymer ?
#
loop_
_entity_poly.entity_id
_entity_poly.type
_entity_poly.pdbx_seq_one_letter_code
_entity_poly.pdbx_strand_id
1 'polypeptide(L)'
;MRRLLRPLSCAAWFAALLLVGGCSYHYNQGVALEAQNRWEEAAIEYHLAVIDDPEDADALGGLARANKVVARDNYERYRRYLAEKQFRKAYDRLLDAARQDPDFAPVQEELRKWVRVLVGGQIVFQLGALQANLSLAEEINLVVRLNTPNPGETIDANVDINTGNFVVRDLLYDRPLTLQTYYTINSIGVSLVHGRTETRQFTSREYLRFINFRTPVLDSIQGELSAQAGAPAQPVTAHRPRIEGEPPPQPVRSPRGVPHYGMRLEHDRIHVRADETGAVFTPRFLYLNREARRLFVDFGRYRVRQLALAEQYDIARLPIQEEDYFPGISKIIALQPFFFYREGVYTYVNESTGS
;
A
#
# COMPACT_ATOMS: atom_id res chain seq x y z
N MET A 1 -16.11 85.43 -22.79
CA MET A 1 -16.36 84.42 -23.84
C MET A 1 -15.02 83.90 -24.36
N ARG A 2 -14.73 82.61 -24.12
CA ARG A 2 -13.85 81.67 -24.86
C ARG A 2 -13.27 80.67 -23.85
N ARG A 3 -13.95 79.52 -23.73
CA ARG A 3 -13.46 78.32 -23.05
C ARG A 3 -12.32 77.74 -23.88
N LEU A 4 -11.14 77.60 -23.26
CA LEU A 4 -10.03 76.81 -23.77
C LEU A 4 -10.32 75.32 -23.54
N LEU A 5 -10.30 74.53 -24.61
CA LEU A 5 -10.28 73.08 -24.55
C LEU A 5 -8.98 72.62 -23.86
N ARG A 6 -9.10 71.75 -22.85
CA ARG A 6 -7.97 70.96 -22.34
C ARG A 6 -7.86 69.66 -23.14
N PRO A 7 -6.65 69.19 -23.48
CA PRO A 7 -6.46 67.89 -24.12
C PRO A 7 -6.85 66.78 -23.14
N LEU A 8 -7.74 65.89 -23.58
CA LEU A 8 -8.05 64.66 -22.87
C LEU A 8 -6.76 63.84 -22.73
N SER A 9 -6.42 63.54 -21.49
CA SER A 9 -5.21 62.84 -21.07
C SER A 9 -5.12 61.43 -21.67
N CYS A 10 -3.98 61.10 -22.27
CA CYS A 10 -3.60 59.74 -22.67
C CYS A 10 -3.71 58.71 -21.54
N ALA A 11 -3.74 59.14 -20.27
CA ALA A 11 -3.89 58.25 -19.12
C ALA A 11 -5.28 57.60 -19.03
N ALA A 12 -6.32 58.20 -19.63
CA ALA A 12 -7.67 57.64 -19.61
C ALA A 12 -7.87 56.50 -20.62
N TRP A 13 -6.97 56.35 -21.60
CA TRP A 13 -7.05 55.27 -22.61
C TRP A 13 -6.42 53.96 -22.15
N PHE A 14 -5.42 53.99 -21.26
CA PHE A 14 -4.81 52.77 -20.72
C PHE A 14 -5.69 52.04 -19.68
N ALA A 15 -6.56 52.77 -18.97
CA ALA A 15 -7.52 52.17 -18.04
C ALA A 15 -8.79 51.63 -18.74
N ALA A 16 -9.14 52.17 -19.91
CA ALA A 16 -10.34 51.76 -20.65
C ALA A 16 -10.13 50.51 -21.53
N LEU A 17 -8.88 50.14 -21.82
CA LEU A 17 -8.52 48.92 -22.56
C LEU A 17 -8.48 47.65 -21.69
N LEU A 18 -8.58 47.76 -20.37
CA LEU A 18 -8.73 46.61 -19.45
C LEU A 18 -10.17 46.13 -19.30
N LEU A 19 -11.15 46.84 -19.89
CA LEU A 19 -12.57 46.54 -19.76
C LEU A 19 -13.24 46.15 -21.08
N VAL A 20 -12.46 45.93 -22.15
CA VAL A 20 -12.95 45.46 -23.45
C VAL A 20 -12.06 44.30 -23.91
N GLY A 21 -12.38 43.09 -23.42
CA GLY A 21 -11.66 41.84 -23.68
C GLY A 21 -11.10 41.25 -22.39
N GLY A 22 -11.94 40.48 -21.67
CA GLY A 22 -11.59 39.87 -20.38
C GLY A 22 -10.36 38.98 -20.50
N CYS A 23 -9.19 39.51 -20.09
CA CYS A 23 -7.95 38.77 -20.05
C CYS A 23 -7.75 38.24 -18.64
N SER A 24 -7.91 36.92 -18.43
CA SER A 24 -7.59 36.28 -17.15
C SER A 24 -6.09 36.48 -16.82
N TYR A 25 -5.80 36.99 -15.61
CA TYR A 25 -4.42 37.13 -15.13
C TYR A 25 -3.72 35.76 -15.10
N HIS A 26 -4.40 34.75 -14.58
CA HIS A 26 -3.91 33.38 -14.50
C HIS A 26 -3.65 32.78 -15.89
N TYR A 27 -4.52 33.05 -16.87
CA TYR A 27 -4.27 32.63 -18.25
C TYR A 27 -2.97 33.22 -18.82
N ASN A 28 -2.77 34.54 -18.65
CA ASN A 28 -1.57 35.23 -19.14
C ASN A 28 -0.29 34.72 -18.44
N GLN A 29 -0.36 34.42 -17.14
CA GLN A 29 0.76 33.79 -16.42
C GLN A 29 1.05 32.39 -16.96
N GLY A 30 0.00 31.59 -17.22
CA GLY A 30 0.13 30.28 -17.86
C GLY A 30 0.87 30.36 -19.20
N VAL A 31 0.51 31.31 -20.07
CA VAL A 31 1.18 31.55 -21.37
C VAL A 31 2.65 31.92 -21.19
N ALA A 32 2.95 32.79 -20.22
CA ALA A 32 4.32 33.21 -19.93
C ALA A 32 5.19 32.05 -19.40
N LEU A 33 4.62 31.15 -18.60
CA LEU A 33 5.28 29.95 -18.08
C LEU A 33 5.46 28.87 -19.15
N GLU A 34 4.44 28.68 -20.01
CA GLU A 34 4.51 27.82 -21.20
C GLU A 34 5.69 28.23 -22.10
N ALA A 35 5.86 29.53 -22.37
CA ALA A 35 6.99 30.05 -23.14
C ALA A 35 8.37 29.79 -22.49
N GLN A 36 8.41 29.55 -21.19
CA GLN A 36 9.62 29.19 -20.43
C GLN A 36 9.81 27.67 -20.28
N ASN A 37 8.96 26.84 -20.90
CA ASN A 37 8.89 25.39 -20.70
C ASN A 37 8.60 24.96 -19.25
N ARG A 38 8.01 25.84 -18.42
CA ARG A 38 7.63 25.54 -17.03
C ARG A 38 6.23 24.96 -16.98
N TRP A 39 6.07 23.81 -17.64
CA TRP A 39 4.76 23.21 -17.95
C TRP A 39 3.93 22.79 -16.72
N GLU A 40 4.57 22.31 -15.65
CA GLU A 40 3.86 21.97 -14.40
C GLU A 40 3.20 23.22 -13.79
N GLU A 41 3.92 24.34 -13.76
CA GLU A 41 3.43 25.60 -13.21
C GLU A 41 2.40 26.24 -14.14
N ALA A 42 2.62 26.19 -15.46
CA ALA A 42 1.65 26.63 -16.45
C ALA A 42 0.32 25.87 -16.32
N ALA A 43 0.36 24.55 -16.09
CA ALA A 43 -0.85 23.76 -15.87
C ALA A 43 -1.63 24.20 -14.63
N ILE A 44 -0.94 24.58 -13.55
CA ILE A 44 -1.58 25.13 -12.33
C ILE A 44 -2.24 26.47 -12.64
N GLU A 45 -1.55 27.39 -13.30
CA GLU A 45 -2.10 28.72 -13.66
C GLU A 45 -3.30 28.60 -14.62
N TYR A 46 -3.22 27.75 -15.64
CA TYR A 46 -4.37 27.49 -16.50
C TYR A 46 -5.53 26.83 -15.75
N HIS A 47 -5.26 25.96 -14.77
CA HIS A 47 -6.30 25.39 -13.93
C HIS A 47 -7.01 26.45 -13.07
N LEU A 48 -6.25 27.40 -12.51
CA LEU A 48 -6.82 28.54 -11.79
C LEU A 48 -7.67 29.41 -12.71
N ALA A 49 -7.21 29.67 -13.94
CA ALA A 49 -7.99 30.41 -14.94
C ALA A 49 -9.32 29.71 -15.27
N VAL A 50 -9.32 28.36 -15.39
CA VAL A 50 -10.54 27.56 -15.61
C VAL A 50 -11.47 27.55 -14.38
N ILE A 51 -10.93 27.68 -13.16
CA ILE A 51 -11.76 27.83 -11.95
C ILE A 51 -12.48 29.19 -11.97
N ASP A 52 -11.79 30.25 -12.41
CA ASP A 52 -12.35 31.60 -12.49
C ASP A 52 -13.41 31.73 -13.59
N ASP A 53 -13.15 31.16 -14.76
CA ASP A 53 -14.10 31.07 -15.88
C ASP A 53 -14.08 29.65 -16.50
N PRO A 54 -15.02 28.77 -16.11
CA PRO A 54 -15.09 27.40 -16.61
C PRO A 54 -15.42 27.27 -18.10
N GLU A 55 -15.91 28.32 -18.77
CA GLU A 55 -16.28 28.32 -20.18
C GLU A 55 -15.23 29.01 -21.08
N ASP A 56 -14.14 29.54 -20.50
CA ASP A 56 -13.03 30.15 -21.24
C ASP A 56 -12.32 29.09 -22.10
N ALA A 57 -12.59 29.14 -23.41
CA ALA A 57 -12.03 28.22 -24.39
C ALA A 57 -10.50 28.29 -24.49
N ASP A 58 -9.91 29.47 -24.26
CA ASP A 58 -8.46 29.66 -24.31
C ASP A 58 -7.81 29.05 -23.07
N ALA A 59 -8.39 29.25 -21.88
CA ALA A 59 -7.92 28.65 -20.64
C ALA A 59 -8.06 27.11 -20.65
N LEU A 60 -9.21 26.59 -21.10
CA LEU A 60 -9.43 25.15 -21.27
C LEU A 60 -8.42 24.56 -22.28
N GLY A 61 -8.19 25.25 -23.39
CA GLY A 61 -7.20 24.86 -24.40
C GLY A 61 -5.78 24.85 -23.85
N GLY A 62 -5.40 25.87 -23.08
CA GLY A 62 -4.10 25.98 -22.41
C GLY A 62 -3.87 24.86 -21.41
N LEU A 63 -4.85 24.61 -20.54
CA LEU A 63 -4.80 23.52 -19.55
C LEU A 63 -4.65 22.16 -20.22
N ALA A 64 -5.43 21.89 -21.28
CA ALA A 64 -5.37 20.62 -21.99
C ALA A 64 -4.00 20.39 -22.67
N ARG A 65 -3.41 21.43 -23.27
CA ARG A 65 -2.06 21.34 -23.85
C ARG A 65 -1.01 21.12 -22.78
N ALA A 66 -1.02 21.91 -21.71
CA ALA A 66 -0.06 21.81 -20.62
C ALA A 66 -0.11 20.43 -19.95
N ASN A 67 -1.32 19.93 -19.64
CA ASN A 67 -1.50 18.61 -19.03
C ASN A 67 -0.93 17.48 -19.89
N LYS A 68 -1.05 17.52 -21.22
CA LYS A 68 -0.43 16.53 -22.11
C LYS A 68 1.09 16.52 -22.01
N VAL A 69 1.72 17.69 -21.88
CA VAL A 69 3.19 17.78 -21.72
C VAL A 69 3.61 17.28 -20.35
N VAL A 70 2.91 17.71 -19.29
CA VAL A 70 3.22 17.29 -17.91
C VAL A 70 2.98 15.79 -17.72
N ALA A 71 1.95 15.21 -18.33
CA ALA A 71 1.70 13.77 -18.27
C ALA A 71 2.87 12.95 -18.86
N ARG A 72 3.45 13.42 -19.97
CA ARG A 72 4.63 12.80 -20.58
C ARG A 72 5.85 12.92 -19.67
N ASP A 73 6.10 14.09 -19.07
CA ASP A 73 7.22 14.26 -18.13
C ASP A 73 7.04 13.39 -16.87
N ASN A 74 5.83 13.33 -16.31
CA ASN A 74 5.52 12.45 -15.20
C ASN A 74 5.72 10.97 -15.57
N TYR A 75 5.38 10.56 -16.80
CA TYR A 75 5.65 9.22 -17.30
C TYR A 75 7.16 8.93 -17.40
N GLU A 76 7.98 9.89 -17.86
CA GLU A 76 9.43 9.75 -17.87
C GLU A 76 10.02 9.58 -16.45
N ARG A 77 9.57 10.41 -15.50
CA ARG A 77 9.96 10.30 -14.10
C ARG A 77 9.51 8.96 -13.50
N TYR A 78 8.33 8.47 -13.86
CA TYR A 78 7.84 7.15 -13.52
C TYR A 78 8.82 6.06 -13.98
N ARG A 79 9.24 6.07 -15.25
CA ARG A 79 10.17 5.07 -15.79
C ARG A 79 11.50 5.06 -15.03
N ARG A 80 12.02 6.26 -14.70
CA ARG A 80 13.24 6.39 -13.89
C ARG A 80 13.06 5.80 -12.49
N TYR A 81 12.01 6.17 -11.76
CA TYR A 81 11.76 5.62 -10.43
C TYR A 81 11.52 4.11 -10.45
N LEU A 82 10.88 3.59 -11.49
CA LEU A 82 10.70 2.15 -11.67
C LEU A 82 12.04 1.44 -11.84
N ALA A 83 12.94 1.97 -12.67
CA ALA A 83 14.28 1.41 -12.87
C ALA A 83 15.11 1.41 -11.57
N GLU A 84 14.93 2.44 -10.74
CA GLU A 84 15.53 2.56 -9.41
C GLU A 84 14.81 1.72 -8.34
N LYS A 85 13.77 0.95 -8.70
CA LYS A 85 12.92 0.17 -7.80
C LYS A 85 12.22 0.99 -6.71
N GLN A 86 12.05 2.30 -6.93
CA GLN A 86 11.28 3.18 -6.05
C GLN A 86 9.79 3.08 -6.34
N PHE A 87 9.20 1.90 -6.13
CA PHE A 87 7.87 1.54 -6.64
C PHE A 87 6.75 2.50 -6.24
N ARG A 88 6.75 2.98 -4.98
CA ARG A 88 5.74 3.94 -4.51
C ARG A 88 5.79 5.25 -5.30
N LYS A 89 6.98 5.85 -5.42
CA LYS A 89 7.18 7.10 -6.17
C LYS A 89 6.87 6.92 -7.65
N ALA A 90 7.24 5.78 -8.23
CA ALA A 90 6.91 5.44 -9.60
C ALA A 90 5.38 5.46 -9.79
N TYR A 91 4.65 4.67 -8.99
CA TYR A 91 3.20 4.58 -9.12
C TYR A 91 2.48 5.90 -8.87
N ASP A 92 2.93 6.71 -7.91
CA ASP A 92 2.36 8.04 -7.67
C ASP A 92 2.49 8.93 -8.93
N ARG A 93 3.67 8.94 -9.58
CA ARG A 93 3.87 9.66 -10.84
C ARG A 93 3.03 9.14 -11.99
N LEU A 94 2.84 7.82 -12.06
CA LEU A 94 1.98 7.20 -13.05
C LEU A 94 0.51 7.60 -12.86
N LEU A 95 0.04 7.68 -11.61
CA LEU A 95 -1.30 8.18 -11.30
C LEU A 95 -1.46 9.67 -11.65
N ASP A 96 -0.46 10.49 -11.37
CA ASP A 96 -0.49 11.92 -11.73
C ASP A 96 -0.56 12.09 -13.26
N ALA A 97 0.25 11.34 -14.01
CA ALA A 97 0.18 11.32 -15.47
C ALA A 97 -1.21 10.89 -15.98
N ALA A 98 -1.82 9.88 -15.36
CA ALA A 98 -3.15 9.39 -15.74
C ALA A 98 -4.27 10.40 -15.45
N ARG A 99 -4.13 11.22 -14.41
CA ARG A 99 -5.09 12.31 -14.11
C ARG A 99 -4.96 13.46 -15.11
N GLN A 100 -3.74 13.75 -15.55
CA GLN A 100 -3.45 14.85 -16.47
C GLN A 100 -3.86 14.52 -17.91
N ASP A 101 -3.51 13.33 -18.39
CA ASP A 101 -3.88 12.85 -19.72
C ASP A 101 -4.46 11.42 -19.63
N PRO A 102 -5.78 11.29 -19.38
CA PRO A 102 -6.43 9.98 -19.26
C PRO A 102 -6.31 9.12 -20.53
N ASP A 103 -6.18 9.74 -21.70
CA ASP A 103 -6.10 9.05 -22.99
C ASP A 103 -4.65 8.66 -23.37
N PHE A 104 -3.66 8.97 -22.52
CA PHE A 104 -2.27 8.63 -22.78
C PHE A 104 -2.02 7.11 -22.65
N ALA A 105 -2.11 6.40 -23.78
CA ALA A 105 -2.09 4.94 -23.84
C ALA A 105 -0.94 4.26 -23.05
N PRO A 106 0.34 4.72 -23.12
CA PRO A 106 1.43 4.13 -22.33
C PRO A 106 1.18 4.14 -20.82
N VAL A 107 0.53 5.18 -20.29
CA VAL A 107 0.17 5.25 -18.88
C VAL A 107 -0.89 4.22 -18.53
N GLN A 108 -1.91 4.07 -19.39
CA GLN A 108 -2.98 3.10 -19.18
C GLN A 108 -2.49 1.66 -19.23
N GLU A 109 -1.56 1.35 -20.14
CA GLU A 109 -0.89 0.05 -20.22
C GLU A 109 -0.09 -0.24 -18.95
N GLU A 110 0.73 0.70 -18.50
CA GLU A 110 1.54 0.52 -17.29
C GLU A 110 0.68 0.39 -16.04
N LEU A 111 -0.41 1.15 -15.92
CA LEU A 111 -1.33 1.02 -14.80
C LEU A 111 -1.82 -0.42 -14.64
N ARG A 112 -2.04 -1.17 -15.74
CA ARG A 112 -2.55 -2.56 -15.70
C ARG A 112 -1.58 -3.54 -15.05
N LYS A 113 -0.29 -3.21 -14.99
CA LYS A 113 0.75 -4.04 -14.36
C LYS A 113 0.84 -3.85 -12.85
N TRP A 114 0.23 -2.78 -12.31
CA TRP A 114 0.26 -2.49 -10.89
C TRP A 114 -0.89 -3.18 -10.16
N VAL A 115 -0.54 -3.86 -9.06
CA VAL A 115 -1.50 -4.51 -8.17
C VAL A 115 -1.37 -3.90 -6.78
N ARG A 116 -2.49 -3.41 -6.26
CA ARG A 116 -2.55 -2.91 -4.88
C ARG A 116 -2.84 -4.08 -3.96
N VAL A 117 -2.10 -4.17 -2.86
CA VAL A 117 -2.26 -5.25 -1.89
C VAL A 117 -2.61 -4.65 -0.54
N LEU A 118 -3.64 -5.19 0.07
CA LEU A 118 -3.92 -5.00 1.47
C LEU A 118 -3.43 -6.24 2.20
N VAL A 119 -2.59 -6.07 3.21
CA VAL A 119 -2.14 -7.16 4.08
C VAL A 119 -2.69 -6.89 5.46
N GLY A 120 -3.32 -7.89 6.08
CA GLY A 120 -3.91 -7.70 7.40
C GLY A 120 -4.06 -8.99 8.19
N GLY A 121 -4.30 -8.82 9.48
CA GLY A 121 -4.47 -9.91 10.44
C GLY A 121 -4.72 -9.35 11.84
N GLN A 122 -4.72 -10.23 12.83
CA GLN A 122 -4.85 -9.85 14.23
C GLN A 122 -3.82 -10.60 15.09
N ILE A 123 -3.22 -9.91 16.04
CA ILE A 123 -2.36 -10.48 17.07
C ILE A 123 -2.99 -10.28 18.44
N VAL A 124 -3.25 -11.38 19.14
CA VAL A 124 -3.61 -11.40 20.56
C VAL A 124 -2.33 -11.62 21.36
N PHE A 125 -1.84 -10.56 22.01
CA PHE A 125 -0.67 -10.64 22.88
C PHE A 125 -1.05 -11.13 24.28
N GLN A 126 -0.39 -12.18 24.72
CA GLN A 126 -0.46 -12.67 26.10
C GLN A 126 0.92 -12.47 26.74
N LEU A 127 1.06 -11.34 27.41
CA LEU A 127 2.25 -11.01 28.16
C LEU A 127 2.20 -11.72 29.52
N GLY A 128 3.35 -12.27 29.94
CA GLY A 128 3.56 -12.60 31.34
C GLY A 128 3.79 -11.32 32.15
N ALA A 129 4.29 -11.45 33.38
CA ALA A 129 4.88 -10.31 34.07
C ALA A 129 6.02 -9.75 33.20
N LEU A 130 5.80 -8.61 32.55
CA LEU A 130 6.81 -7.84 31.83
C LEU A 130 7.86 -7.38 32.85
N GLN A 131 8.84 -8.22 33.14
CA GLN A 131 10.12 -7.79 33.70
C GLN A 131 11.02 -7.32 32.56
N ALA A 132 10.51 -6.44 31.71
CA ALA A 132 11.35 -5.76 30.73
C ALA A 132 11.66 -4.38 31.31
N ASN A 133 12.93 -4.15 31.63
CA ASN A 133 13.50 -2.80 31.70
C ASN A 133 13.41 -2.21 30.27
N LEU A 134 12.20 -1.89 29.81
CA LEU A 134 12.01 -1.12 28.59
C LEU A 134 12.65 0.24 28.88
N SER A 135 13.72 0.56 28.14
CA SER A 135 14.32 1.89 28.19
C SER A 135 13.23 2.95 28.04
N LEU A 136 13.37 4.10 28.70
CA LEU A 136 12.47 5.27 28.55
C LEU A 136 12.45 5.73 27.08
N ALA A 137 11.61 5.11 26.27
CA ALA A 137 11.34 5.48 24.89
C ALA A 137 10.16 6.44 24.87
N GLU A 138 10.16 7.37 23.91
CA GLU A 138 9.07 8.34 23.74
C GLU A 138 7.87 7.70 23.06
N GLU A 139 8.11 6.80 22.11
CA GLU A 139 7.07 6.03 21.44
C GLU A 139 7.42 4.54 21.45
N ILE A 140 6.41 3.71 21.75
CA ILE A 140 6.49 2.26 21.71
C ILE A 140 5.36 1.76 20.83
N ASN A 141 5.71 1.21 19.67
CA ASN A 141 4.75 0.67 18.72
C ASN A 141 4.93 -0.84 18.61
N LEU A 142 3.87 -1.61 18.85
CA LEU A 142 3.88 -3.03 18.49
C LEU A 142 3.78 -3.15 16.97
N VAL A 143 4.67 -3.93 16.35
CA VAL A 143 4.84 -4.01 14.90
C VAL A 143 4.93 -5.47 14.45
N VAL A 144 4.13 -5.82 13.45
CA VAL A 144 4.31 -7.02 12.63
C VAL A 144 5.06 -6.62 11.37
N ARG A 145 6.29 -7.11 11.22
CA ARG A 145 7.09 -6.98 10.00
C ARG A 145 6.79 -8.17 9.09
N LEU A 146 6.57 -7.89 7.82
CA LEU A 146 6.16 -8.87 6.83
C LEU A 146 7.17 -8.88 5.68
N ASN A 147 7.53 -10.08 5.24
CA ASN A 147 8.17 -10.26 3.93
C ASN A 147 7.12 -10.05 2.85
N THR A 148 7.53 -9.39 1.77
CA THR A 148 6.70 -9.08 0.60
C THR A 148 7.31 -9.72 -0.65
N PRO A 149 6.53 -9.96 -1.71
CA PRO A 149 7.05 -10.32 -3.03
C PRO A 149 8.00 -9.30 -3.65
N ASN A 150 8.12 -8.09 -3.08
CA ASN A 150 9.13 -7.10 -3.49
C ASN A 150 10.52 -7.52 -2.97
N PRO A 151 11.50 -7.80 -3.86
CA PRO A 151 12.79 -8.35 -3.47
C PRO A 151 13.58 -7.41 -2.55
N GLY A 152 14.07 -7.94 -1.43
CA GLY A 152 14.89 -7.20 -0.48
C GLY A 152 14.11 -6.21 0.39
N GLU A 153 12.78 -6.19 0.29
CA GLU A 153 11.93 -5.31 1.08
C GLU A 153 11.16 -6.08 2.15
N THR A 154 10.87 -5.38 3.24
CA THR A 154 9.88 -5.78 4.23
C THR A 154 8.93 -4.62 4.46
N ILE A 155 7.69 -4.93 4.80
CA ILE A 155 6.69 -3.91 5.17
C ILE A 155 6.36 -4.05 6.65
N ASP A 156 6.26 -2.91 7.33
CA ASP A 156 5.93 -2.85 8.75
C ASP A 156 4.45 -2.47 8.93
N ALA A 157 3.72 -3.28 9.68
CA ALA A 157 2.34 -3.03 10.06
C ALA A 157 2.28 -2.73 11.56
N ASN A 158 1.86 -1.52 11.92
CA ASN A 158 1.56 -1.20 13.31
C ASN A 158 0.34 -2.00 13.78
N VAL A 159 0.43 -2.52 14.99
CA VAL A 159 -0.65 -3.25 15.65
C VAL A 159 -1.42 -2.26 16.52
N ASP A 160 -2.71 -2.16 16.29
CA ASP A 160 -3.62 -1.44 17.17
C ASP A 160 -3.67 -2.14 18.54
N ILE A 161 -3.28 -1.44 19.61
CA ILE A 161 -3.12 -2.04 20.94
C ILE A 161 -4.44 -2.48 21.58
N ASN A 162 -5.58 -1.92 21.16
CA ASN A 162 -6.89 -2.21 21.75
C ASN A 162 -7.51 -3.44 21.12
N THR A 163 -7.32 -3.59 19.81
CA THR A 163 -7.96 -4.62 18.99
C THR A 163 -7.00 -5.73 18.57
N GLY A 164 -5.70 -5.51 18.66
CA GLY A 164 -4.67 -6.40 18.13
C GLY A 164 -4.61 -6.43 16.60
N ASN A 165 -5.42 -5.63 15.91
CA ASN A 165 -5.48 -5.65 14.45
C ASN A 165 -4.25 -4.98 13.85
N PHE A 166 -3.73 -5.53 12.76
CA PHE A 166 -2.73 -4.86 11.95
C PHE A 166 -3.14 -4.85 10.49
N VAL A 167 -2.82 -3.74 9.83
CA VAL A 167 -3.10 -3.53 8.41
C VAL A 167 -1.97 -2.73 7.80
N VAL A 168 -1.49 -3.16 6.64
CA VAL A 168 -0.53 -2.40 5.84
C VAL A 168 -0.88 -2.52 4.37
N ARG A 169 -0.55 -1.49 3.60
CA ARG A 169 -0.70 -1.50 2.14
C ARG A 169 0.65 -1.75 1.50
N ASP A 170 0.63 -2.63 0.51
CA ASP A 170 1.76 -2.93 -0.34
C ASP A 170 1.38 -2.71 -1.81
N LEU A 171 2.39 -2.68 -2.68
CA LEU A 171 2.25 -2.37 -4.09
C LEU A 171 3.20 -3.25 -4.89
N LEU A 172 2.62 -4.05 -5.79
CA LEU A 172 3.37 -4.97 -6.64
C LEU A 172 3.35 -4.48 -8.08
N TYR A 173 4.51 -4.56 -8.74
CA TYR A 173 4.65 -4.29 -10.18
C TYR A 173 4.92 -5.59 -10.94
N ASP A 174 4.02 -5.91 -11.87
CA ASP A 174 4.17 -6.97 -12.88
C ASP A 174 4.65 -8.31 -12.30
N ARG A 175 4.07 -8.71 -11.17
CA ARG A 175 4.42 -9.96 -10.49
C ARG A 175 3.50 -11.10 -10.95
N PRO A 176 4.03 -12.27 -11.32
CA PRO A 176 3.20 -13.44 -11.59
C PRO A 176 2.48 -13.86 -10.30
N LEU A 177 1.27 -14.41 -10.45
CA LEU A 177 0.43 -14.81 -9.31
C LEU A 177 1.16 -15.77 -8.36
N THR A 178 2.01 -16.66 -8.88
CA THR A 178 2.83 -17.58 -8.09
C THR A 178 3.79 -16.88 -7.14
N LEU A 179 4.33 -15.71 -7.49
CA LEU A 179 5.15 -14.91 -6.58
C LEU A 179 4.30 -14.02 -5.67
N GLN A 180 3.05 -13.73 -6.03
CA GLN A 180 2.12 -12.98 -5.17
C GLN A 180 1.68 -13.80 -3.95
N THR A 181 1.91 -15.12 -3.92
CA THR A 181 1.72 -15.95 -2.72
C THR A 181 2.84 -15.75 -1.68
N TYR A 182 3.92 -15.05 -2.04
CA TYR A 182 5.08 -14.85 -1.19
C TYR A 182 4.88 -13.71 -0.17
N TYR A 183 3.96 -13.90 0.76
CA TYR A 183 3.84 -13.07 1.96
C TYR A 183 4.09 -13.92 3.18
N THR A 184 4.99 -13.50 4.06
CA THR A 184 5.20 -14.20 5.34
C THR A 184 5.43 -13.23 6.48
N ILE A 185 5.14 -13.65 7.71
CA ILE A 185 5.61 -12.96 8.91
C ILE A 185 7.13 -13.05 8.93
N ASN A 186 7.80 -11.89 8.95
CA ASN A 186 9.24 -11.80 9.16
C ASN A 186 9.55 -11.78 10.66
N SER A 187 8.90 -10.86 11.38
CA SER A 187 9.07 -10.72 12.83
C SER A 187 7.88 -10.04 13.47
N ILE A 188 7.71 -10.27 14.77
CA ILE A 188 6.77 -9.55 15.63
C ILE A 188 7.57 -8.97 16.78
N GLY A 189 7.40 -7.69 17.10
CA GLY A 189 8.24 -7.00 18.05
C GLY A 189 7.75 -5.60 18.36
N VAL A 190 8.49 -4.88 19.20
CA VAL A 190 8.22 -3.46 19.49
C VAL A 190 9.28 -2.58 18.84
N SER A 191 8.81 -1.56 18.13
CA SER A 191 9.62 -0.45 17.67
C SER A 191 9.63 0.63 18.74
N LEU A 192 10.82 0.93 19.26
CA LEU A 192 11.08 2.00 20.21
C LEU A 192 11.64 3.21 19.45
N VAL A 193 11.04 4.36 19.66
CA VAL A 193 11.55 5.64 19.16
C VAL A 193 12.07 6.43 20.35
N HIS A 194 13.34 6.80 20.31
CA HIS A 194 13.96 7.68 21.29
C HIS A 194 14.14 9.06 20.66
N GLY A 195 13.61 10.08 21.30
CA GLY A 195 13.68 11.44 20.79
C GLY A 195 15.00 12.14 21.07
N ARG A 196 14.99 13.44 20.79
CA ARG A 196 16.15 14.32 20.93
C ARG A 196 16.44 14.54 22.42
N THR A 197 17.61 14.11 22.87
CA THR A 197 18.21 14.64 24.11
C THR A 197 19.04 15.87 23.79
N GLU A 198 19.34 16.72 24.79
CA GLU A 198 20.27 17.86 24.62
C GLU A 198 21.62 17.46 24.01
N THR A 199 22.00 16.17 24.14
CA THR A 199 23.24 15.57 23.64
C THR A 199 23.11 14.82 22.31
N ARG A 200 21.89 14.48 21.83
CA ARG A 200 21.67 13.76 20.57
C ARG A 200 20.70 14.52 19.67
N GLN A 201 21.22 15.09 18.58
CA GLN A 201 20.44 15.82 17.57
C GLN A 201 19.57 14.94 16.66
N PHE A 202 19.67 13.61 16.80
CA PHE A 202 19.03 12.61 15.94
C PHE A 202 18.08 11.71 16.74
N THR A 203 16.94 11.36 16.14
CA THR A 203 16.05 10.31 16.64
C THR A 203 16.65 8.94 16.35
N SER A 204 16.72 8.07 17.35
CA SER A 204 17.10 6.66 17.15
C SER A 204 15.88 5.76 17.16
N ARG A 205 15.89 4.73 16.32
CA ARG A 205 14.88 3.68 16.32
C ARG A 205 15.53 2.35 16.66
N GLU A 206 14.97 1.67 17.64
CA GLU A 206 15.35 0.33 18.04
C GLU A 206 14.16 -0.62 17.80
N TYR A 207 14.44 -1.84 17.36
CA TYR A 207 13.40 -2.85 17.13
C TYR A 207 13.71 -4.13 17.90
N LEU A 208 12.99 -4.33 19.00
CA LEU A 208 13.08 -5.50 19.86
C LEU A 208 12.14 -6.58 19.34
N ARG A 209 12.68 -7.75 19.00
CA ARG A 209 11.94 -8.85 18.38
C ARG A 209 11.50 -9.85 19.44
N PHE A 210 10.21 -10.20 19.43
CA PHE A 210 9.65 -11.28 20.23
C PHE A 210 9.63 -12.59 19.43
N ILE A 211 9.18 -12.50 18.17
CA ILE A 211 9.19 -13.59 17.19
C ILE A 211 10.06 -13.16 16.02
N ASN A 212 10.92 -14.05 15.52
CA ASN A 212 11.85 -13.75 14.42
C ASN A 212 11.98 -14.92 13.44
N PHE A 213 11.09 -14.99 12.46
CA PHE A 213 11.17 -15.93 11.34
C PHE A 213 12.18 -15.49 10.27
N ARG A 214 12.58 -14.21 10.25
CA ARG A 214 13.43 -13.63 9.20
C ARG A 214 12.75 -13.76 7.83
N THR A 215 13.52 -13.71 6.75
CA THR A 215 13.03 -14.04 5.40
C THR A 215 13.23 -15.54 5.18
N PRO A 216 12.16 -16.36 5.19
CA PRO A 216 12.29 -17.80 4.97
C PRO A 216 12.86 -18.11 3.58
N VAL A 217 13.60 -19.20 3.46
CA VAL A 217 14.10 -19.69 2.18
C VAL A 217 12.99 -20.50 1.51
N LEU A 218 12.59 -20.07 0.32
CA LEU A 218 11.64 -20.80 -0.51
C LEU A 218 12.41 -21.79 -1.39
N ASP A 219 12.31 -23.08 -1.08
CA ASP A 219 13.05 -24.14 -1.79
C ASP A 219 12.43 -24.47 -3.15
N SER A 220 11.09 -24.48 -3.23
CA SER A 220 10.38 -24.77 -4.47
C SER A 220 8.95 -24.23 -4.48
N ILE A 221 8.46 -23.88 -5.67
CA ILE A 221 7.04 -23.68 -5.96
C ILE A 221 6.69 -24.60 -7.13
N GLN A 222 5.68 -25.44 -6.96
CA GLN A 222 5.20 -26.38 -7.99
C GLN A 222 3.70 -26.22 -8.22
N GLY A 223 3.25 -26.51 -9.44
CA GLY A 223 1.84 -26.41 -9.82
C GLY A 223 1.39 -24.97 -10.13
N GLU A 224 0.08 -24.80 -10.28
CA GLU A 224 -0.53 -23.52 -10.63
C GLU A 224 -1.84 -23.29 -9.88
N LEU A 225 -2.18 -22.02 -9.68
CA LEU A 225 -3.47 -21.60 -9.10
C LEU A 225 -4.51 -21.42 -10.19
N SER A 226 -5.69 -21.98 -9.97
CA SER A 226 -6.84 -21.82 -10.87
C SER A 226 -7.67 -20.61 -10.45
N ALA A 227 -7.76 -19.60 -11.32
CA ALA A 227 -8.65 -18.45 -11.12
C ALA A 227 -9.92 -18.64 -11.96
N GLN A 228 -11.10 -18.55 -11.33
CA GLN A 228 -12.37 -18.56 -12.06
C GLN A 228 -12.62 -17.16 -12.63
N ALA A 229 -12.51 -17.01 -13.95
CA ALA A 229 -12.82 -15.74 -14.61
C ALA A 229 -14.33 -15.48 -14.61
N GLY A 230 -14.73 -14.22 -14.40
CA GLY A 230 -16.13 -13.78 -14.61
C GLY A 230 -17.11 -14.09 -13.48
N ALA A 231 -16.64 -14.54 -12.30
CA ALA A 231 -17.51 -14.70 -11.14
C ALA A 231 -17.94 -13.33 -10.55
N PRO A 232 -19.16 -13.24 -9.98
CA PRO A 232 -19.62 -12.03 -9.33
C PRO A 232 -18.77 -11.71 -8.10
N ALA A 233 -18.69 -10.42 -7.75
CA ALA A 233 -18.01 -10.00 -6.53
C ALA A 233 -18.67 -10.64 -5.29
N GLN A 234 -17.85 -11.25 -4.44
CA GLN A 234 -18.30 -11.89 -3.21
C GLN A 234 -17.51 -11.36 -2.00
N PRO A 235 -18.16 -11.21 -0.83
CA PRO A 235 -17.49 -10.73 0.37
C PRO A 235 -16.54 -11.81 0.93
N VAL A 236 -15.38 -11.40 1.44
CA VAL A 236 -14.37 -12.34 2.02
C VAL A 236 -14.94 -13.27 3.09
N THR A 237 -16.00 -12.85 3.79
CA THR A 237 -16.68 -13.63 4.82
C THR A 237 -17.40 -14.86 4.27
N ALA A 238 -17.79 -14.88 3.00
CA ALA A 238 -18.49 -16.00 2.37
C ALA A 238 -17.65 -17.29 2.31
N HIS A 239 -16.33 -17.19 2.44
CA HIS A 239 -15.40 -18.34 2.37
C HIS A 239 -14.94 -18.87 3.71
N ARG A 240 -15.27 -18.19 4.81
CA ARG A 240 -14.86 -18.61 6.15
C ARG A 240 -15.34 -20.02 6.56
N PRO A 241 -16.53 -20.49 6.15
CA PRO A 241 -16.96 -21.84 6.47
C PRO A 241 -16.05 -22.96 5.91
N ARG A 242 -15.24 -22.68 4.90
CA ARG A 242 -14.36 -23.70 4.27
C ARG A 242 -13.21 -24.20 5.17
N ILE A 243 -12.91 -23.50 6.26
CA ILE A 243 -11.90 -23.92 7.25
C ILE A 243 -12.57 -24.42 8.55
N GLU A 244 -13.88 -24.67 8.52
CA GLU A 244 -14.56 -25.29 9.65
C GLU A 244 -14.11 -26.74 9.81
N GLY A 245 -13.52 -27.07 10.96
CA GLY A 245 -13.15 -28.44 11.33
C GLY A 245 -11.66 -28.79 11.23
N GLU A 246 -10.79 -27.89 10.76
CA GLU A 246 -9.35 -28.12 10.87
C GLU A 246 -8.87 -27.96 12.32
N PRO A 247 -8.10 -28.92 12.88
CA PRO A 247 -7.57 -28.78 14.22
C PRO A 247 -6.67 -27.55 14.29
N PRO A 248 -6.70 -26.79 15.41
CA PRO A 248 -5.85 -25.62 15.55
C PRO A 248 -4.39 -26.04 15.42
N PRO A 249 -3.59 -25.35 14.59
CA PRO A 249 -2.19 -25.70 14.43
C PRO A 249 -1.47 -25.59 15.78
N GLN A 250 -0.50 -26.48 15.99
CA GLN A 250 0.27 -26.48 17.22
C GLN A 250 1.04 -25.17 17.38
N PRO A 251 1.20 -24.66 18.62
CA PRO A 251 2.05 -23.51 18.88
C PRO A 251 3.49 -23.78 18.45
N VAL A 252 4.10 -22.79 17.81
CA VAL A 252 5.45 -22.86 17.29
C VAL A 252 6.31 -21.89 18.08
N ARG A 253 7.48 -22.34 18.51
CA ARG A 253 8.48 -21.47 19.14
C ARG A 253 9.23 -20.68 18.08
N SER A 254 9.64 -19.45 18.41
CA SER A 254 10.49 -18.65 17.53
C SER A 254 11.70 -19.47 17.05
N PRO A 255 11.93 -19.62 15.73
CA PRO A 255 13.03 -20.42 15.22
C PRO A 255 14.39 -19.83 15.61
N ARG A 256 15.37 -20.71 15.78
CA ARG A 256 16.78 -20.31 15.96
C ARG A 256 17.46 -19.99 14.61
N GLY A 257 17.06 -20.68 13.54
CA GLY A 257 17.58 -20.54 12.18
C GLY A 257 16.63 -19.80 11.23
N VAL A 258 17.01 -19.74 9.96
CA VAL A 258 16.13 -19.30 8.87
C VAL A 258 15.25 -20.49 8.47
N PRO A 259 13.91 -20.38 8.51
CA PRO A 259 13.03 -21.46 8.07
C PRO A 259 13.17 -21.73 6.58
N HIS A 260 13.15 -22.99 6.18
CA HIS A 260 12.93 -23.39 4.79
C HIS A 260 11.50 -23.85 4.59
N TYR A 261 11.01 -23.69 3.36
CA TYR A 261 9.69 -24.17 2.98
C TYR A 261 9.51 -24.30 1.46
N GLY A 262 8.57 -25.15 1.07
CA GLY A 262 8.09 -25.31 -0.30
C GLY A 262 6.59 -25.10 -0.41
N MET A 263 6.13 -24.74 -1.61
CA MET A 263 4.71 -24.63 -1.94
C MET A 263 4.32 -25.57 -3.09
N ARG A 264 3.17 -26.23 -2.94
CA ARG A 264 2.48 -26.92 -4.02
C ARG A 264 1.11 -26.28 -4.24
N LEU A 265 0.91 -25.74 -5.43
CA LEU A 265 -0.27 -24.99 -5.84
C LEU A 265 -1.24 -25.96 -6.52
N GLU A 266 -2.45 -26.09 -5.98
CA GLU A 266 -3.47 -27.00 -6.47
C GLU A 266 -4.84 -26.33 -6.41
N HIS A 267 -5.36 -25.94 -7.58
CA HIS A 267 -6.68 -25.30 -7.71
C HIS A 267 -6.82 -24.03 -6.84
N ASP A 268 -7.56 -24.12 -5.74
CA ASP A 268 -7.81 -23.06 -4.75
C ASP A 268 -7.00 -23.24 -3.45
N ARG A 269 -6.01 -24.16 -3.45
CA ARG A 269 -5.17 -24.49 -2.29
C ARG A 269 -3.70 -24.22 -2.56
N ILE A 270 -3.04 -23.69 -1.54
CA ILE A 270 -1.60 -23.49 -1.47
C ILE A 270 -1.09 -24.41 -0.35
N HIS A 271 -0.61 -25.59 -0.72
CA HIS A 271 -0.06 -26.54 0.23
C HIS A 271 1.34 -26.09 0.60
N VAL A 272 1.57 -25.84 1.89
CA VAL A 272 2.86 -25.38 2.41
C VAL A 272 3.50 -26.49 3.23
N ARG A 273 4.70 -26.88 2.81
CA ARG A 273 5.58 -27.76 3.57
C ARG A 273 6.71 -26.92 4.13
N ALA A 274 6.84 -26.87 5.44
CA ALA A 274 7.91 -26.15 6.12
C ALA A 274 8.55 -27.07 7.15
N ASP A 275 9.77 -26.71 7.58
CA ASP A 275 10.59 -27.51 8.49
C ASP A 275 10.00 -27.54 9.94
N GLU A 276 10.87 -27.60 10.95
CA GLU A 276 10.55 -27.67 12.39
C GLU A 276 9.57 -26.58 12.90
N THR A 277 9.38 -25.50 12.15
CA THR A 277 8.47 -24.39 12.53
C THR A 277 7.04 -24.57 12.04
N GLY A 278 6.79 -25.51 11.11
CA GLY A 278 5.54 -25.51 10.34
C GLY A 278 5.30 -24.19 9.59
N ALA A 279 4.20 -24.09 8.82
CA ALA A 279 3.95 -22.90 8.02
C ALA A 279 3.20 -21.78 8.78
N VAL A 280 3.39 -21.65 10.10
CA VAL A 280 2.68 -20.66 10.93
C VAL A 280 2.97 -19.21 10.50
N PHE A 281 4.10 -18.98 9.82
CA PHE A 281 4.49 -17.67 9.31
C PHE A 281 3.80 -17.29 7.99
N THR A 282 3.05 -18.20 7.36
CA THR A 282 2.36 -17.92 6.08
C THR A 282 0.99 -17.29 6.28
N PRO A 283 0.35 -16.72 5.24
CA PRO A 283 -1.00 -16.21 5.34
C PRO A 283 -1.98 -17.38 5.59
N ARG A 284 -3.23 -17.06 5.89
CA ARG A 284 -4.33 -18.03 5.88
C ARG A 284 -5.03 -18.04 4.53
N PHE A 285 -5.23 -16.86 3.95
CA PHE A 285 -5.88 -16.70 2.66
C PHE A 285 -5.18 -15.66 1.79
N LEU A 286 -5.30 -15.87 0.48
CA LEU A 286 -5.07 -14.87 -0.55
C LEU A 286 -6.37 -14.68 -1.33
N TYR A 287 -6.90 -13.48 -1.31
CA TYR A 287 -8.11 -13.09 -2.04
C TYR A 287 -7.74 -12.27 -3.26
N LEU A 288 -8.31 -12.64 -4.41
CA LEU A 288 -7.97 -12.07 -5.71
C LEU A 288 -9.13 -11.28 -6.31
N ASN A 289 -8.83 -10.05 -6.71
CA ASN A 289 -9.69 -9.18 -7.51
C ASN A 289 -8.87 -8.58 -8.67
N ARG A 290 -8.68 -9.35 -9.76
CA ARG A 290 -7.89 -8.95 -10.94
C ARG A 290 -8.52 -7.77 -11.66
N GLU A 291 -9.84 -7.74 -11.80
CA GLU A 291 -10.57 -6.63 -12.42
C GLU A 291 -10.26 -5.30 -11.72
N ALA A 292 -10.32 -5.27 -10.38
CA ALA A 292 -9.97 -4.08 -9.61
C ALA A 292 -8.45 -3.89 -9.38
N ARG A 293 -7.63 -4.85 -9.83
CA ARG A 293 -6.18 -4.97 -9.57
C ARG A 293 -5.86 -4.85 -8.08
N ARG A 294 -6.55 -5.66 -7.29
CA ARG A 294 -6.47 -5.69 -5.83
C ARG A 294 -6.28 -7.11 -5.32
N LEU A 295 -5.43 -7.22 -4.30
CA LEU A 295 -5.29 -8.43 -3.50
C LEU A 295 -5.57 -8.11 -2.05
N PHE A 296 -6.16 -9.06 -1.36
CA PHE A 296 -6.17 -9.05 0.09
C PHE A 296 -5.47 -10.30 0.61
N VAL A 297 -4.39 -10.08 1.35
CA VAL A 297 -3.61 -11.13 2.00
C VAL A 297 -4.02 -11.15 3.46
N ASP A 298 -4.66 -12.24 3.84
CA ASP A 298 -5.16 -12.41 5.18
C ASP A 298 -4.25 -13.35 5.97
N PHE A 299 -3.59 -12.81 6.98
CA PHE A 299 -2.77 -13.58 7.90
C PHE A 299 -3.59 -14.35 8.94
N GLY A 300 -4.87 -14.03 9.11
CA GLY A 300 -5.69 -14.63 10.16
C GLY A 300 -5.38 -14.01 11.53
N ARG A 301 -5.79 -14.76 12.56
CA ARG A 301 -5.58 -14.41 13.96
C ARG A 301 -4.42 -15.23 14.52
N TYR A 302 -3.53 -14.58 15.26
CA TYR A 302 -2.47 -15.23 16.00
C TYR A 302 -2.55 -14.90 17.47
N ARG A 303 -2.15 -15.87 18.28
CA ARG A 303 -1.78 -15.64 19.67
C ARG A 303 -0.26 -15.63 19.75
N VAL A 304 0.30 -14.59 20.36
CA VAL A 304 1.71 -14.55 20.74
C VAL A 304 1.77 -14.60 22.26
N ARG A 305 2.43 -15.62 22.81
CA ARG A 305 2.50 -15.82 24.25
C ARG A 305 3.95 -15.84 24.70
N GLN A 306 4.22 -15.10 25.76
CA GLN A 306 5.49 -15.17 26.47
C GLN A 306 5.55 -16.42 27.35
N LEU A 307 6.62 -17.19 27.23
CA LEU A 307 6.93 -18.33 28.11
C LEU A 307 7.76 -17.80 29.29
N ALA A 308 7.46 -18.21 30.53
CA ALA A 308 7.99 -17.62 31.78
C ALA A 308 9.53 -17.37 31.81
N LEU A 309 9.95 -16.35 32.57
CA LEU A 309 11.33 -15.97 32.99
C LEU A 309 12.44 -15.86 31.92
N ALA A 310 12.12 -15.94 30.64
CA ALA A 310 13.04 -15.64 29.56
C ALA A 310 12.30 -14.91 28.43
N GLU A 311 13.03 -14.17 27.60
CA GLU A 311 12.56 -13.51 26.38
C GLU A 311 12.13 -14.53 25.29
N GLN A 312 11.50 -15.64 25.68
CA GLN A 312 11.05 -16.71 24.80
C GLN A 312 9.56 -16.54 24.54
N TYR A 313 9.20 -16.59 23.26
CA TYR A 313 7.83 -16.44 22.79
C TYR A 313 7.43 -17.63 21.91
N ASP A 314 6.18 -18.05 22.04
CA ASP A 314 5.52 -18.91 21.07
C ASP A 314 4.45 -18.12 20.28
N ILE A 315 4.15 -18.63 19.08
CA ILE A 315 3.10 -18.13 18.22
C ILE A 315 2.21 -19.28 17.78
N ALA A 316 0.89 -19.08 17.83
CA ALA A 316 -0.09 -20.05 17.36
C ALA A 316 -1.17 -19.34 16.54
N ARG A 317 -1.54 -19.93 15.40
CA ARG A 317 -2.71 -19.44 14.64
C ARG A 317 -3.99 -19.86 15.37
N LEU A 318 -4.89 -18.92 15.60
CA LEU A 318 -6.16 -19.17 16.27
C LEU A 318 -7.24 -19.63 15.28
N PRO A 319 -8.26 -20.38 15.72
CA PRO A 319 -9.44 -20.69 14.92
C PRO A 319 -10.19 -19.43 14.47
N ILE A 320 -10.88 -19.52 13.33
CA ILE A 320 -11.75 -18.43 12.84
C ILE A 320 -13.05 -18.36 13.67
N GLN A 321 -13.48 -19.49 14.22
CA GLN A 321 -14.81 -19.69 14.82
C GLN A 321 -15.05 -18.90 16.10
N GLU A 322 -14.01 -18.53 16.84
CA GLU A 322 -14.17 -17.91 18.15
C GLU A 322 -14.53 -16.43 18.05
N GLU A 323 -13.88 -15.65 17.17
CA GLU A 323 -14.19 -14.23 16.95
C GLU A 323 -13.75 -13.79 15.55
N ASP A 324 -14.61 -13.03 14.86
CA ASP A 324 -14.26 -12.37 13.60
C ASP A 324 -13.68 -10.98 13.86
N TYR A 325 -12.43 -10.75 13.43
CA TYR A 325 -11.74 -9.47 13.51
C TYR A 325 -11.93 -8.59 12.26
N PHE A 326 -12.54 -9.10 11.18
CA PHE A 326 -12.82 -8.32 9.97
C PHE A 326 -13.72 -7.11 10.19
N PRO A 327 -14.78 -7.16 11.03
CA PRO A 327 -15.53 -5.96 11.38
C PRO A 327 -14.66 -4.86 12.01
N GLY A 328 -13.62 -5.24 12.75
CA GLY A 328 -12.64 -4.31 13.31
C GLY A 328 -11.75 -3.71 12.22
N ILE A 329 -11.12 -4.57 11.40
CA ILE A 329 -10.24 -4.12 10.31
C ILE A 329 -10.99 -3.23 9.31
N SER A 330 -12.20 -3.63 8.89
CA SER A 330 -12.99 -2.91 7.87
C SER A 330 -13.45 -1.52 8.30
N LYS A 331 -13.52 -1.23 9.60
CA LYS A 331 -13.79 0.13 10.12
C LYS A 331 -12.55 1.02 10.03
N ILE A 332 -11.36 0.45 10.13
CA ILE A 332 -10.08 1.19 10.17
C ILE A 332 -9.66 1.63 8.77
N ILE A 333 -10.10 0.92 7.73
CA ILE A 333 -9.79 1.25 6.35
C ILE A 333 -11.05 1.60 5.57
N ALA A 334 -10.99 2.70 4.80
CA ALA A 334 -12.07 3.13 3.90
C ALA A 334 -12.32 2.16 2.72
N LEU A 335 -11.77 0.95 2.78
CA LEU A 335 -11.59 0.09 1.64
C LEU A 335 -12.49 -1.15 1.75
N GLN A 336 -13.80 -0.96 1.65
CA GLN A 336 -14.71 -2.04 1.28
C GLN A 336 -14.22 -2.85 0.08
N PRO A 337 -13.60 -2.28 -0.98
CA PRO A 337 -13.14 -3.08 -2.12
C PRO A 337 -12.02 -4.09 -1.81
N PHE A 338 -11.27 -3.88 -0.71
CA PHE A 338 -10.41 -4.85 -0.02
C PHE A 338 -11.11 -6.19 0.27
N PHE A 339 -12.35 -6.09 0.72
CA PHE A 339 -13.09 -7.20 1.31
C PHE A 339 -14.04 -7.87 0.33
N PHE A 340 -13.81 -7.67 -0.97
CA PHE A 340 -14.49 -8.40 -2.03
C PHE A 340 -13.47 -9.00 -3.01
N TYR A 341 -13.64 -10.28 -3.28
CA TYR A 341 -12.90 -10.98 -4.33
C TYR A 341 -13.84 -11.29 -5.49
N ARG A 342 -13.26 -11.56 -6.67
CA ARG A 342 -14.01 -12.00 -7.85
C ARG A 342 -13.47 -13.32 -8.35
N GLU A 343 -12.17 -13.39 -8.64
CA GLU A 343 -11.60 -14.50 -9.40
C GLU A 343 -11.14 -15.67 -8.54
N GLY A 344 -10.92 -15.48 -7.24
CA GLY A 344 -10.61 -16.59 -6.36
C GLY A 344 -10.25 -16.23 -4.92
N VAL A 345 -10.47 -17.20 -4.05
CA VAL A 345 -9.85 -17.32 -2.74
C VAL A 345 -8.86 -18.47 -2.81
N TYR A 346 -7.69 -18.30 -2.23
CA TYR A 346 -6.70 -19.35 -2.12
C TYR A 346 -6.37 -19.60 -0.66
N THR A 347 -6.55 -20.83 -0.21
CA THR A 347 -6.32 -21.21 1.19
C THR A 347 -4.94 -21.80 1.36
N TYR A 348 -4.17 -21.28 2.30
CA TYR A 348 -2.90 -21.87 2.70
C TYR A 348 -3.17 -23.04 3.65
N VAL A 349 -2.69 -24.22 3.28
CA VAL A 349 -2.90 -25.47 4.03
C VAL A 349 -1.55 -26.06 4.38
N ASN A 350 -1.34 -26.43 5.65
CA ASN A 350 -0.14 -27.14 6.04
C ASN A 350 -0.14 -28.54 5.42
N GLU A 351 0.91 -28.87 4.66
CA GLU A 351 1.15 -30.24 4.24
C GLU A 351 1.84 -30.96 5.40
N SER A 352 1.13 -31.87 6.09
CA SER A 352 1.76 -32.72 7.10
C SER A 352 2.87 -33.52 6.42
N THR A 353 4.09 -33.46 6.95
CA THR A 353 5.09 -34.49 6.65
C THR A 353 4.49 -35.82 7.08
N GLY A 354 4.04 -36.62 6.11
CA GLY A 354 3.58 -37.98 6.37
C GLY A 354 4.65 -38.72 7.16
N SER A 355 4.21 -39.34 8.24
CA SER A 355 4.99 -40.27 9.08
C SER A 355 5.61 -41.39 8.26
#